data_AF-A0A316QYR6-F1
#
_entry.id   AF-A0A316QYR6-F1
#
_cell.length_a   1.000
_cell.length_b   1.000
_cell.length_c   1.000
_cell.angle_alpha   90.00
_cell.angle_beta   90.00
_cell.angle_gamma   90.00
#
_symmetry.space_group_name_H-M   'P 1'
#
loop_
_entity.id
_entity.type
_entity.pdbx_description
1 polymer ?
#
loop_
_entity_poly.entity_id
_entity_poly.type
_entity_poly.pdbx_seq_one_letter_code
_entity_poly.pdbx_strand_id
1 'polypeptide(L)'
;MQLRSKWKVRMLSIVMILSMMVVGIQPTSVYAENAETVSSSAVEAEEDSGFDEDENADEDYYDDSDEDEDEIEDDETITSIDDMIDVSFNVTSQWTNHYNADVEITNISGEAIDDWELEFDFKDKIENIWNATITSKEEDTYVIRNADWNQDIPVDGKVSFGMTVEYSGEIEFPKEILLTKECLIVEGDYRVEYKENSRWGHLSVWSNCYLK
;
A
#
# COMPACT_ATOMS: atom_id res chain seq x y z
N MET A 1 -26.59 15.17 -51.27
CA MET A 1 -26.55 15.65 -49.88
C MET A 1 -25.43 14.93 -49.14
N GLN A 2 -24.15 15.25 -49.41
CA GLN A 2 -22.97 14.71 -48.68
C GLN A 2 -21.74 15.53 -49.05
N LEU A 3 -21.47 16.67 -48.39
CA LEU A 3 -20.19 17.41 -48.55
C LEU A 3 -20.00 18.50 -47.48
N ARG A 4 -20.10 18.13 -46.20
CA ARG A 4 -19.74 19.02 -45.08
C ARG A 4 -19.10 18.27 -43.91
N SER A 5 -17.99 17.57 -44.11
CA SER A 5 -17.21 17.05 -42.97
C SER A 5 -15.68 17.06 -43.12
N LYS A 6 -15.09 17.59 -44.20
CA LYS A 6 -13.62 17.56 -44.38
C LYS A 6 -12.87 18.75 -43.76
N TRP A 7 -13.57 19.71 -43.15
CA TRP A 7 -12.95 20.94 -42.60
C TRP A 7 -12.76 20.91 -41.08
N LYS A 8 -13.57 20.16 -40.34
CA LYS A 8 -13.46 20.10 -38.86
C LYS A 8 -12.27 19.25 -38.39
N VAL A 9 -11.92 18.19 -39.11
CA VAL A 9 -10.85 17.27 -38.72
C VAL A 9 -9.45 17.87 -38.92
N ARG A 10 -9.28 18.82 -39.86
CA ARG A 10 -7.97 19.46 -40.14
C ARG A 10 -7.58 20.56 -39.14
N MET A 11 -8.52 21.05 -38.33
CA MET A 11 -8.28 22.08 -37.31
C MET A 11 -7.88 21.47 -35.95
N LEU A 12 -8.33 20.25 -35.62
CA LEU A 12 -8.02 19.60 -34.35
C LEU A 12 -6.55 19.13 -34.23
N SER A 13 -5.90 18.75 -35.33
CA SER A 13 -4.47 18.35 -35.28
C SER A 13 -3.49 19.51 -35.19
N ILE A 14 -3.89 20.75 -35.50
CA ILE A 14 -3.01 21.92 -35.41
C ILE A 14 -3.06 22.54 -34.01
N VAL A 15 -4.18 22.41 -33.29
CA VAL A 15 -4.35 22.90 -31.92
C VAL A 15 -3.61 22.01 -30.89
N MET A 16 -3.46 20.70 -31.14
CA MET A 16 -2.76 19.81 -30.19
C MET A 16 -1.22 19.84 -30.25
N ILE A 17 -0.60 20.35 -31.31
CA ILE A 17 0.87 20.42 -31.42
C ILE A 17 1.44 21.74 -30.85
N LEU A 18 0.60 22.76 -30.65
CA LEU A 18 1.00 24.07 -30.13
C LEU A 18 0.92 24.21 -28.61
N SER A 19 0.56 23.15 -27.88
CA SER A 19 0.42 23.15 -26.41
C SER A 19 1.61 22.50 -25.66
N MET A 20 2.71 22.19 -26.34
CA MET A 20 3.86 21.47 -25.74
C MET A 20 5.19 22.26 -25.72
N MET A 21 5.15 23.60 -25.80
CA MET A 21 6.35 24.41 -25.57
C MET A 21 6.01 25.66 -24.79
N VAL A 22 6.07 25.59 -23.46
CA VAL A 22 6.67 26.59 -22.53
C VAL A 22 6.51 26.03 -21.11
N VAL A 23 7.56 25.40 -20.59
CA VAL A 23 8.06 25.69 -19.23
C VAL A 23 9.57 25.76 -19.37
N GLY A 24 10.07 27.00 -19.43
CA GLY A 24 11.49 27.29 -19.52
C GLY A 24 12.15 27.10 -18.16
N ILE A 25 13.28 26.39 -18.18
CA ILE A 25 14.28 26.37 -17.12
C ILE A 25 14.86 27.79 -16.99
N GLN A 26 14.96 28.29 -15.76
CA GLN A 26 15.83 29.41 -15.38
C GLN A 26 16.70 28.94 -14.20
N PRO A 27 18.05 28.96 -14.29
CA PRO A 27 18.91 28.78 -13.13
C PRO A 27 19.48 30.10 -12.60
N THR A 28 20.06 30.01 -11.39
CA THR A 28 20.94 30.96 -10.65
C THR A 28 20.19 31.91 -9.69
N SER A 29 20.55 31.95 -8.40
CA SER A 29 21.84 32.45 -7.92
C SER A 29 22.51 31.64 -6.81
N VAL A 30 23.83 31.51 -6.98
CA VAL A 30 24.85 31.18 -5.98
C VAL A 30 24.85 32.21 -4.85
N TYR A 31 24.88 31.76 -3.59
CA TYR A 31 25.53 32.51 -2.51
C TYR A 31 26.62 31.61 -1.91
N ALA A 32 27.86 32.00 -2.19
CA ALA A 32 29.06 31.44 -1.60
C ALA A 32 29.32 32.07 -0.23
N GLU A 33 29.85 31.24 0.66
CA GLU A 33 31.02 31.52 1.51
C GLU A 33 31.18 32.93 2.09
N ASN A 34 31.07 33.00 3.41
CA ASN A 34 31.95 33.84 4.21
C ASN A 34 32.50 33.04 5.39
N ALA A 35 33.78 32.71 5.26
CA ALA A 35 34.62 32.17 6.31
C ALA A 35 35.01 33.26 7.33
N GLU A 36 35.36 32.76 8.52
CA GLU A 36 36.19 33.35 9.57
C GLU A 36 35.64 34.56 10.36
N THR A 37 35.52 34.38 11.68
CA THR A 37 36.44 35.04 12.63
C THR A 37 36.57 34.25 13.92
N VAL A 38 37.82 33.92 14.22
CA VAL A 38 38.39 33.36 15.44
C VAL A 38 38.09 34.22 16.67
N SER A 39 37.80 33.60 17.82
CA SER A 39 38.17 34.19 19.11
C SER A 39 38.57 33.10 20.11
N SER A 40 39.71 33.35 20.74
CA SER A 40 40.59 32.45 21.47
C SER A 40 40.43 32.57 22.99
N SER A 41 40.65 31.48 23.72
CA SER A 41 41.34 31.46 25.01
C SER A 41 41.87 30.03 25.23
N ALA A 42 43.14 29.75 24.91
CA ALA A 42 44.32 29.83 25.80
C ALA A 42 44.25 28.77 26.94
N VAL A 43 44.91 27.61 26.75
CA VAL A 43 46.15 27.10 27.43
C VAL A 43 46.01 27.01 28.96
N GLU A 44 46.31 25.90 29.65
CA GLU A 44 47.58 25.16 29.67
C GLU A 44 47.38 23.66 30.01
N ALA A 45 48.42 22.88 29.67
CA ALA A 45 48.62 21.50 30.08
C ALA A 45 48.99 21.42 31.55
N GLU A 46 48.68 20.31 32.22
CA GLU A 46 49.60 19.69 33.18
C GLU A 46 49.42 18.16 33.14
N GLU A 47 50.56 17.48 33.09
CA GLU A 47 50.73 16.07 33.40
C GLU A 47 50.44 15.85 34.90
N ASP A 48 49.79 14.75 35.30
CA ASP A 48 50.26 14.02 36.48
C ASP A 48 49.70 12.59 36.59
N SER A 49 50.55 11.78 37.19
CA SER A 49 50.70 10.36 37.50
C SER A 49 49.57 9.53 38.13
N GLY A 50 49.79 8.19 38.06
CA GLY A 50 49.40 7.19 39.08
C GLY A 50 48.16 6.38 38.70
N PHE A 51 48.24 5.13 38.22
CA PHE A 51 48.61 3.91 38.94
C PHE A 51 47.85 3.72 40.26
N ASP A 52 46.88 2.81 40.27
CA ASP A 52 46.88 1.63 41.15
C ASP A 52 45.77 0.66 40.70
N GLU A 53 46.17 -0.57 40.42
CA GLU A 53 45.31 -1.75 40.33
C GLU A 53 44.77 -2.03 41.74
N ASP A 54 43.49 -2.34 41.88
CA ASP A 54 43.10 -3.25 42.96
C ASP A 54 42.01 -4.20 42.50
N GLU A 55 42.33 -5.46 42.73
CA GLU A 55 41.53 -6.63 42.56
C GLU A 55 40.38 -6.59 43.58
N ASN A 56 39.19 -7.02 43.19
CA ASN A 56 38.41 -7.83 44.12
C ASN A 56 37.47 -8.75 43.35
N ALA A 57 37.78 -10.02 43.50
CA ALA A 57 36.97 -11.18 43.19
C ALA A 57 35.89 -11.39 44.27
N ASP A 58 35.03 -12.37 44.00
CA ASP A 58 33.98 -12.96 44.83
C ASP A 58 32.69 -12.11 44.89
N GLU A 59 31.53 -12.64 44.48
CA GLU A 59 30.75 -13.66 45.22
C GLU A 59 29.62 -14.17 44.26
N ASP A 60 29.65 -15.44 43.81
CA ASP A 60 28.86 -16.64 44.25
C ASP A 60 27.36 -16.65 43.86
N TYR A 61 26.96 -17.53 42.91
CA TYR A 61 26.44 -18.90 43.08
C TYR A 61 25.01 -19.00 43.64
N TYR A 62 24.05 -19.30 42.76
CA TYR A 62 22.87 -20.13 43.07
C TYR A 62 22.63 -21.13 41.91
N ASP A 63 22.98 -22.39 42.19
CA ASP A 63 22.20 -23.63 41.94
C ASP A 63 20.69 -23.40 42.02
N ASP A 64 19.78 -24.17 41.42
CA ASP A 64 19.74 -25.34 40.53
C ASP A 64 18.23 -25.62 40.35
N SER A 65 17.88 -26.43 39.33
CA SER A 65 16.71 -27.34 39.27
C SER A 65 15.30 -26.77 39.56
N ASP A 66 14.28 -26.91 38.71
CA ASP A 66 13.89 -28.02 37.85
C ASP A 66 12.80 -27.56 36.87
N GLU A 67 12.74 -28.28 35.75
CA GLU A 67 11.55 -28.73 35.00
C GLU A 67 10.24 -27.94 35.17
N ASP A 68 9.72 -27.37 34.07
CA ASP A 68 8.37 -27.68 33.58
C ASP A 68 8.08 -27.01 32.22
N GLU A 69 7.73 -27.89 31.27
CA GLU A 69 6.83 -27.72 30.13
C GLU A 69 7.22 -26.73 28.99
N ASP A 70 7.47 -27.33 27.82
CA ASP A 70 7.38 -26.71 26.51
C ASP A 70 5.98 -26.13 26.31
N GLU A 71 5.74 -24.92 26.82
CA GLU A 71 4.61 -24.09 26.39
C GLU A 71 5.04 -23.42 25.09
N ILE A 72 4.70 -24.05 23.96
CA ILE A 72 4.65 -23.35 22.68
C ILE A 72 3.61 -22.26 22.91
N GLU A 73 4.07 -21.05 23.23
CA GLU A 73 3.29 -19.85 23.02
C GLU A 73 3.04 -19.80 21.51
N ASP A 74 1.90 -20.34 21.10
CA ASP A 74 1.19 -19.87 19.92
C ASP A 74 0.85 -18.41 20.21
N ASP A 75 1.87 -17.55 20.09
CA ASP A 75 1.74 -16.12 19.98
C ASP A 75 1.04 -15.89 18.65
N GLU A 76 -0.29 -16.07 18.67
CA GLU A 76 -1.17 -15.40 17.73
C GLU A 76 -0.98 -13.91 17.97
N THR A 77 0.12 -13.41 17.41
CA THR A 77 0.32 -12.01 17.05
C THR A 77 -0.85 -11.66 16.15
N ILE A 78 -1.94 -11.23 16.76
CA ILE A 78 -2.97 -10.46 16.09
C ILE A 78 -2.26 -9.17 15.71
N THR A 79 -1.58 -9.24 14.57
CA THR A 79 -0.98 -8.10 13.90
C THR A 79 -2.16 -7.20 13.64
N SER A 80 -2.24 -6.08 14.35
CA SER A 80 -3.28 -5.08 14.13
C SER A 80 -3.33 -4.86 12.62
N ILE A 81 -4.46 -5.17 11.98
CA ILE A 81 -4.57 -5.12 10.51
C ILE A 81 -4.23 -3.70 9.97
N ASP A 82 -4.33 -2.70 10.83
CA ASP A 82 -3.88 -1.31 10.63
C ASP A 82 -2.36 -1.19 10.31
N ASP A 83 -1.52 -2.15 10.72
CA ASP A 83 -0.07 -2.15 10.49
C ASP A 83 0.34 -2.83 9.17
N MET A 84 -0.58 -3.40 8.39
CA MET A 84 -0.24 -4.04 7.11
C MET A 84 -0.14 -3.04 5.95
N ILE A 85 -0.84 -1.91 6.06
CA ILE A 85 -0.94 -0.89 5.01
C ILE A 85 -0.72 0.51 5.58
N ASP A 86 -0.05 1.35 4.81
CA ASP A 86 0.00 2.80 5.05
C ASP A 86 -0.83 3.51 3.96
N VAL A 87 -1.85 4.26 4.39
CA VAL A 87 -2.80 4.92 3.48
C VAL A 87 -2.65 6.44 3.58
N SER A 88 -2.34 7.08 2.46
CA SER A 88 -2.21 8.53 2.39
C SER A 88 -3.24 9.15 1.45
N PHE A 89 -3.77 10.31 1.85
CA PHE A 89 -4.77 11.06 1.10
C PHE A 89 -4.18 12.39 0.63
N ASN A 90 -4.35 12.70 -0.66
CA ASN A 90 -3.88 13.95 -1.25
C ASN A 90 -5.00 14.62 -2.06
N VAL A 91 -5.42 15.81 -1.64
CA VAL A 91 -6.39 16.62 -2.41
C VAL A 91 -5.70 17.20 -3.65
N THR A 92 -6.11 16.74 -4.84
CA THR A 92 -5.52 17.17 -6.11
C THR A 92 -6.18 18.42 -6.69
N SER A 93 -7.47 18.59 -6.44
CA SER A 93 -8.23 19.77 -6.88
C SER A 93 -9.47 19.96 -6.01
N GLN A 94 -9.91 21.20 -5.86
CA GLN A 94 -11.06 21.55 -5.03
C GLN A 94 -11.86 22.66 -5.70
N TRP A 95 -13.18 22.52 -5.67
CA TRP A 95 -14.14 23.53 -6.11
C TRP A 95 -15.32 23.58 -5.15
N THR A 96 -16.35 24.36 -5.46
CA THR A 96 -17.48 24.60 -4.55
C THR A 96 -18.12 23.28 -4.10
N ASN A 97 -17.97 22.97 -2.81
CA ASN A 97 -18.50 21.79 -2.11
C ASN A 97 -18.03 20.44 -2.66
N HIS A 98 -16.96 20.42 -3.47
CA HIS A 98 -16.40 19.18 -3.99
C HIS A 98 -14.88 19.24 -4.03
N TYR A 99 -14.25 18.08 -3.96
CA TYR A 99 -12.83 17.93 -4.23
C TYR A 99 -12.53 16.61 -4.93
N ASN A 100 -11.41 16.56 -5.63
CA ASN A 100 -10.79 15.31 -6.03
C ASN A 100 -9.66 15.00 -5.04
N ALA A 101 -9.63 13.77 -4.56
CA ALA A 101 -8.53 13.23 -3.79
C ALA A 101 -7.97 11.99 -4.46
N ASP A 102 -6.65 11.88 -4.43
CA ASP A 102 -5.95 10.63 -4.69
C ASP A 102 -5.66 9.96 -3.35
N VAL A 103 -5.84 8.64 -3.31
CA VAL A 103 -5.56 7.78 -2.17
C VAL A 103 -4.46 6.82 -2.61
N GLU A 104 -3.34 6.83 -1.91
CA GLU A 104 -2.23 5.90 -2.12
C GLU A 104 -2.21 4.89 -0.98
N ILE A 105 -2.20 3.61 -1.33
CA ILE A 105 -2.08 2.48 -0.43
C ILE A 105 -0.66 1.94 -0.60
N THR A 106 0.12 1.93 0.46
CA THR A 106 1.45 1.32 0.51
C THR A 106 1.37 0.03 1.32
N ASN A 107 1.86 -1.07 0.76
CA ASN A 107 2.00 -2.31 1.50
C ASN A 107 3.27 -2.25 2.36
N ILE A 108 3.10 -2.18 3.68
CA ILE A 108 4.18 -2.16 4.66
C ILE A 108 4.32 -3.50 5.39
N SER A 109 3.51 -4.49 5.02
CA SER A 109 3.59 -5.85 5.52
C SER A 109 4.76 -6.62 4.91
N GLY A 110 5.10 -7.76 5.50
CA GLY A 110 6.14 -8.66 4.98
C GLY A 110 5.73 -9.51 3.77
N GLU A 111 4.47 -9.44 3.34
CA GLU A 111 3.90 -10.31 2.30
C GLU A 111 3.17 -9.52 1.22
N ALA A 112 2.91 -10.14 0.05
CA ALA A 112 2.11 -9.49 -0.99
C ALA A 112 0.63 -9.46 -0.57
N ILE A 113 -0.03 -8.34 -0.79
CA ILE A 113 -1.48 -8.20 -0.59
C ILE A 113 -2.16 -8.50 -1.92
N ASP A 114 -2.88 -9.60 -1.99
CA ASP A 114 -3.69 -9.97 -3.15
C ASP A 114 -5.14 -9.50 -2.97
N ASP A 115 -5.75 -9.04 -4.06
CA ASP A 115 -7.16 -8.66 -4.10
C ASP A 115 -7.60 -7.68 -2.98
N TRP A 116 -6.88 -6.56 -2.81
CA TRP A 116 -7.11 -5.63 -1.72
C TRP A 116 -8.56 -5.06 -1.68
N GLU A 117 -9.07 -4.91 -0.45
CA GLU A 117 -10.38 -4.35 -0.14
C GLU A 117 -10.30 -3.58 1.19
N LEU A 118 -10.68 -2.31 1.18
CA LEU A 118 -10.59 -1.40 2.31
C LEU A 118 -11.97 -1.13 2.90
N GLU A 119 -12.04 -1.03 4.23
CA GLU A 119 -13.20 -0.55 4.96
C GLU A 119 -12.81 0.62 5.87
N PHE A 120 -13.60 1.69 5.85
CA PHE A 120 -13.36 2.85 6.69
C PHE A 120 -14.62 3.70 6.87
N ASP A 121 -14.65 4.45 7.97
CA ASP A 121 -15.70 5.42 8.27
C ASP A 121 -15.40 6.79 7.67
N PHE A 122 -16.32 7.30 6.86
CA PHE A 122 -16.21 8.53 6.12
C PHE A 122 -17.54 9.28 6.02
N LYS A 123 -17.61 10.47 6.63
CA LYS A 123 -18.83 11.28 6.70
C LYS A 123 -19.22 11.92 5.36
N ASP A 124 -18.22 12.19 4.51
CA ASP A 124 -18.45 12.85 3.23
C ASP A 124 -18.97 11.85 2.18
N LYS A 125 -19.54 12.37 1.10
CA LYS A 125 -20.16 11.56 0.05
C LYS A 125 -19.22 11.40 -1.14
N ILE A 126 -18.81 10.17 -1.43
CA ILE A 126 -18.09 9.86 -2.66
C ILE A 126 -19.07 9.85 -3.84
N GLU A 127 -18.87 10.74 -4.82
CA GLU A 127 -19.71 10.85 -6.02
C GLU A 127 -19.19 10.03 -7.19
N ASN A 128 -17.87 10.02 -7.38
CA ASN A 128 -17.21 9.26 -8.43
C ASN A 128 -15.93 8.64 -7.87
N ILE A 129 -15.56 7.47 -8.38
CA ILE A 129 -14.33 6.77 -8.04
C ILE A 129 -13.71 6.20 -9.32
N TRP A 130 -12.39 6.17 -9.39
CA TRP A 130 -11.62 5.53 -10.47
C TRP A 130 -10.47 4.71 -9.90
N ASN A 131 -10.07 3.67 -10.65
CA ASN A 131 -9.10 2.66 -10.22
C ASN A 131 -9.53 1.86 -8.97
N ALA A 132 -10.80 1.94 -8.59
CA ALA A 132 -11.43 1.22 -7.50
C ALA A 132 -12.95 1.24 -7.67
N THR A 133 -13.66 0.41 -6.90
CA THR A 133 -15.13 0.30 -6.92
C THR A 133 -15.67 0.26 -5.50
N ILE A 134 -16.76 0.99 -5.22
CA ILE A 134 -17.47 0.91 -3.93
C ILE A 134 -18.36 -0.34 -3.95
N THR A 135 -18.12 -1.30 -3.06
CA THR A 135 -18.87 -2.56 -2.97
C THR A 135 -20.02 -2.48 -1.97
N SER A 136 -19.84 -1.74 -0.88
CA SER A 136 -20.87 -1.48 0.12
C SER A 136 -20.78 -0.05 0.65
N LYS A 137 -21.93 0.46 1.09
CA LYS A 137 -22.05 1.70 1.85
C LYS A 137 -23.16 1.54 2.88
N GLU A 138 -22.80 1.64 4.15
CA GLU A 138 -23.73 1.58 5.28
C GLU A 138 -23.55 2.83 6.14
N GLU A 139 -24.55 3.72 6.13
CA GLU A 139 -24.47 5.02 6.81
C GLU A 139 -23.22 5.82 6.37
N ASP A 140 -22.21 5.89 7.25
CA ASP A 140 -20.94 6.56 7.05
C ASP A 140 -19.78 5.57 6.78
N THR A 141 -20.01 4.26 6.77
CA THR A 141 -18.98 3.24 6.48
C THR A 141 -18.96 2.89 4.99
N TYR A 142 -17.78 2.89 4.39
CA TYR A 142 -17.56 2.52 2.98
C TYR A 142 -16.68 1.28 2.88
N VAL A 143 -17.03 0.39 1.96
CA VAL A 143 -16.16 -0.71 1.52
C VAL A 143 -15.73 -0.46 0.08
N ILE A 144 -14.43 -0.33 -0.14
CA ILE A 144 -13.81 -0.03 -1.44
C ILE A 144 -12.92 -1.18 -1.86
N ARG A 145 -13.15 -1.68 -3.07
CA ARG A 145 -12.38 -2.75 -3.68
C ARG A 145 -11.53 -2.23 -4.84
N ASN A 146 -10.43 -2.91 -5.09
CA ASN A 146 -9.58 -2.73 -6.26
C ASN A 146 -10.33 -2.76 -7.61
N ALA A 147 -9.60 -2.36 -8.65
CA ALA A 147 -9.92 -2.70 -10.04
C ALA A 147 -9.09 -3.92 -10.48
N ASP A 148 -9.55 -4.60 -11.52
CA ASP A 148 -8.93 -5.86 -12.02
C ASP A 148 -7.43 -5.77 -12.35
N TRP A 149 -6.89 -4.57 -12.54
CA TRP A 149 -5.49 -4.36 -12.98
C TRP A 149 -4.58 -3.84 -11.87
N ASN A 150 -5.11 -3.46 -10.70
CA ASN A 150 -4.34 -3.02 -9.54
C ASN A 150 -4.65 -3.83 -8.29
N GLN A 151 -5.18 -5.04 -8.45
CA GLN A 151 -5.62 -5.90 -7.35
C GLN A 151 -4.49 -6.38 -6.41
N ASP A 152 -3.27 -6.52 -6.92
CA ASP A 152 -2.16 -7.10 -6.16
C ASP A 152 -1.13 -6.01 -5.82
N ILE A 153 -0.72 -5.94 -4.56
CA ILE A 153 0.27 -4.99 -4.04
C ILE A 153 1.47 -5.79 -3.51
N PRO A 154 2.62 -5.80 -4.21
CA PRO A 154 3.81 -6.49 -3.70
C PRO A 154 4.32 -5.83 -2.41
N VAL A 155 5.22 -6.51 -1.69
CA VAL A 155 5.93 -5.94 -0.53
C VAL A 155 6.59 -4.62 -0.91
N ASP A 156 6.45 -3.60 -0.05
CA ASP A 156 6.86 -2.20 -0.30
C ASP A 156 6.22 -1.56 -1.54
N GLY A 157 5.26 -2.24 -2.15
CA GLY A 157 4.53 -1.83 -3.33
C GLY A 157 3.47 -0.78 -3.02
N LYS A 158 3.04 -0.09 -4.07
CA LYS A 158 2.07 0.99 -3.98
C LYS A 158 1.03 0.89 -5.08
N VAL A 159 -0.22 1.14 -4.71
CA VAL A 159 -1.33 1.33 -5.64
C VAL A 159 -2.08 2.59 -5.27
N SER A 160 -2.72 3.21 -6.25
CA SER A 160 -3.53 4.39 -6.00
C SER A 160 -4.86 4.35 -6.72
N PHE A 161 -5.86 4.90 -6.05
CA PHE A 161 -7.16 5.18 -6.61
C PHE A 161 -7.53 6.62 -6.32
N GLY A 162 -8.50 7.15 -7.06
CA GLY A 162 -8.94 8.52 -6.83
C GLY A 162 -10.46 8.62 -6.77
N MET A 163 -10.90 9.68 -6.14
CA MET A 163 -12.31 9.91 -5.85
C MET A 163 -12.67 11.39 -5.98
N THR A 164 -13.88 11.65 -6.48
CA THR A 164 -14.56 12.94 -6.36
C THR A 164 -15.51 12.86 -5.18
N VAL A 165 -15.34 13.77 -4.23
CA VAL A 165 -16.10 13.80 -2.97
C VAL A 165 -16.91 15.08 -2.90
N GLU A 166 -18.18 14.96 -2.59
CA GLU A 166 -19.06 16.05 -2.16
C GLU A 166 -18.93 16.18 -0.63
N TYR A 167 -18.60 17.38 -0.16
CA TYR A 167 -18.32 17.66 1.25
C TYR A 167 -18.99 18.95 1.71
N SER A 168 -19.27 19.04 3.01
CA SER A 168 -19.81 20.26 3.62
C SER A 168 -18.99 20.67 4.85
N GLY A 169 -18.18 21.71 4.71
CA GLY A 169 -17.39 22.26 5.82
C GLY A 169 -15.89 22.02 5.66
N GLU A 170 -15.28 21.37 6.64
CA GLU A 170 -13.85 21.04 6.65
C GLU A 170 -13.63 19.64 6.06
N ILE A 171 -12.51 19.44 5.37
CA ILE A 171 -12.15 18.14 4.82
C ILE A 171 -11.52 17.32 5.95
N GLU A 172 -12.19 16.23 6.34
CA GLU A 172 -11.69 15.27 7.32
C GLU A 172 -11.49 13.91 6.63
N PHE A 173 -10.29 13.35 6.72
CA PHE A 173 -10.01 12.00 6.22
C PHE A 173 -10.29 10.93 7.29
N PRO A 174 -10.63 9.70 6.88
CA PRO A 174 -10.75 8.57 7.82
C PRO A 174 -9.43 8.38 8.58
N LYS A 175 -9.53 8.04 9.86
CA LYS A 175 -8.36 7.79 10.73
C LYS A 175 -8.02 6.32 10.84
N GLU A 176 -9.03 5.47 10.72
CA GLU A 176 -8.93 4.02 10.83
C GLU A 176 -9.34 3.47 9.46
N ILE A 177 -8.40 2.77 8.81
CA ILE A 177 -8.64 2.12 7.52
C ILE A 177 -8.25 0.66 7.68
N LEU A 178 -9.22 -0.23 7.51
CA LEU A 178 -9.04 -1.66 7.71
C LEU A 178 -8.93 -2.37 6.36
N LEU A 179 -7.93 -3.24 6.22
CA LEU A 179 -7.88 -4.20 5.13
C LEU A 179 -8.82 -5.36 5.47
N THR A 180 -9.92 -5.50 4.73
CA THR A 180 -10.98 -6.48 5.05
C THR A 180 -10.68 -7.90 4.57
N LYS A 181 -9.68 -8.05 3.71
CA LYS A 181 -9.23 -9.34 3.21
C LYS A 181 -7.82 -9.63 3.66
N GLU A 182 -7.73 -10.44 4.71
CA GLU A 182 -6.49 -11.15 5.03
C GLU A 182 -6.27 -12.27 4.03
N CYS A 183 -5.04 -12.37 3.54
CA CYS A 183 -4.55 -13.60 2.94
C CYS A 183 -4.36 -14.60 4.09
N LEU A 184 -5.39 -15.40 4.39
CA LEU A 184 -5.21 -16.53 5.31
C LEU A 184 -4.32 -17.55 4.62
N ILE A 185 -3.03 -17.57 4.99
CA ILE A 185 -2.19 -18.73 4.75
C ILE A 185 -2.76 -19.85 5.62
N VAL A 186 -3.56 -20.72 5.01
CA VAL A 186 -3.95 -21.97 5.66
C VAL A 186 -2.69 -22.84 5.69
N GLU A 187 -1.98 -22.87 6.81
CA GLU A 187 -0.93 -23.85 7.11
C GLU A 187 -1.54 -25.24 7.32
N GLY A 188 -2.24 -25.74 6.30
CA GLY A 188 -2.88 -27.05 6.31
C GLY A 188 -2.88 -27.63 4.92
N ASP A 189 -2.31 -28.82 4.77
CA ASP A 189 -2.38 -29.64 3.56
C ASP A 189 -3.86 -29.87 3.16
N TYR A 190 -4.43 -28.98 2.33
CA TYR A 190 -5.79 -29.16 1.85
C TYR A 190 -5.80 -30.21 0.74
N ARG A 191 -6.35 -31.38 1.04
CA ARG A 191 -6.54 -32.45 0.05
C ARG A 191 -7.81 -32.16 -0.76
N VAL A 192 -7.65 -31.63 -1.98
CA VAL A 192 -8.78 -31.46 -2.91
C VAL A 192 -9.26 -32.84 -3.39
N GLU A 193 -10.35 -33.33 -2.83
CA GLU A 193 -10.98 -34.57 -3.29
C GLU A 193 -11.96 -34.27 -4.44
N TYR A 194 -11.47 -34.43 -5.67
CA TYR A 194 -12.29 -34.25 -6.87
C TYR A 194 -13.26 -35.43 -7.07
N LYS A 195 -14.56 -35.15 -7.09
CA LYS A 195 -15.59 -36.15 -7.45
C LYS A 195 -16.11 -35.87 -8.87
N GLU A 196 -15.68 -36.69 -9.82
CA GLU A 196 -16.11 -36.61 -11.22
C GLU A 196 -17.59 -37.03 -11.34
N ASN A 197 -18.51 -36.07 -11.45
CA ASN A 197 -19.95 -36.33 -11.36
C ASN A 197 -20.63 -36.73 -12.68
N SER A 198 -19.95 -36.77 -13.83
CA SER A 198 -20.54 -37.30 -15.06
C SER A 198 -19.51 -37.59 -16.15
N ARG A 199 -19.41 -38.87 -16.55
CA ARG A 199 -18.91 -39.25 -17.87
C ARG A 199 -20.06 -39.14 -18.87
N TRP A 200 -20.03 -38.10 -19.69
CA TRP A 200 -20.96 -37.96 -20.81
C TRP A 200 -20.72 -39.10 -21.82
N GLY A 201 -21.63 -40.08 -21.81
CA GLY A 201 -22.08 -40.84 -22.97
C GLY A 201 -21.02 -41.59 -23.78
N HIS A 202 -20.87 -42.88 -23.48
CA HIS A 202 -20.32 -43.88 -24.38
C HIS A 202 -21.13 -43.90 -25.70
N LEU A 203 -20.67 -43.17 -26.72
CA LEU A 203 -21.11 -43.42 -28.10
C LEU A 203 -20.40 -44.69 -28.57
N SER A 204 -21.17 -45.77 -28.58
CA SER A 204 -20.83 -47.09 -29.11
C SER A 204 -20.23 -46.98 -30.52
N VAL A 205 -18.92 -47.19 -30.63
CA VAL A 205 -18.25 -47.49 -31.89
C VAL A 205 -18.65 -48.91 -32.29
N TRP A 206 -19.49 -49.03 -33.31
CA TRP A 206 -19.78 -50.31 -33.96
C TRP A 206 -18.53 -50.79 -34.70
N SER A 207 -17.83 -51.77 -34.15
CA SER A 207 -16.91 -52.62 -34.90
C SER A 207 -17.55 -53.99 -35.09
N ASN A 208 -18.14 -54.19 -36.27
CA ASN A 208 -18.55 -55.51 -36.76
C ASN A 208 -17.31 -56.40 -36.90
N CYS A 209 -17.18 -57.40 -36.04
CA CYS A 209 -16.23 -58.49 -36.21
C CYS A 209 -17.00 -59.71 -36.72
N TYR A 210 -16.93 -59.99 -38.03
CA TYR A 210 -17.42 -61.24 -38.61
C TYR A 210 -16.26 -62.24 -38.70
N LEU A 211 -16.43 -63.39 -38.03
CA LEU A 211 -15.64 -64.61 -38.22
C LEU A 211 -16.60 -65.77 -38.53
N LYS A 212 -16.87 -65.98 -39.83
CA LYS A 212 -16.81 -67.28 -40.53
C LYS A 212 -17.15 -67.12 -42.00
#